data_AF-A0A1Q8QVE3-F1
#
_entry.id   AF-A0A1Q8QVE3-F1
#
_cell.length_a   1.000
_cell.length_b   1.000
_cell.length_c   1.000
_cell.angle_alpha   90.00
_cell.angle_beta   90.00
_cell.angle_gamma   90.00
#
_symmetry.space_group_name_H-M   'P 1'
#
loop_
_entity.id
_entity.type
_entity.pdbx_description
1 polymer ?
#
loop_
_entity_poly.entity_id
_entity_poly.type
_entity_poly.pdbx_seq_one_letter_code
_entity_poly.pdbx_strand_id
1 'polypeptide(L)'
;MEQENHASIAKARKGLERALRSSQAGSYFRVNRSFYVVGAALSLLAFGLTALRADDPAMAGIFFSWIGIWTFAVAALSLRALQALRRARARPRFMTILAAIFTCLMAVPFVLGEVAGLAFLSVAVSLPAVGCLTIIAVLNALFWHLLKAPTPEGRRVMDALEGFRLYLSVGERERLEMLHPPERTPELFERYLPYALALDVENAWAALFADVLNRAAAEGYSPSWYVGHGFGTGDFSGFADSLGTGFSTAISSSATAPGSTSGSGGGGGSGGGGGGGGGGGW
;
A
#
# COMPACT_ATOMS: atom_id res chain seq x y z
N MET A 1 -13.33 20.89 6.92
CA MET A 1 -14.10 19.84 7.61
C MET A 1 -13.51 19.67 8.99
N GLU A 2 -14.21 20.09 10.03
CA GLU A 2 -13.77 19.94 11.42
C GLU A 2 -13.79 18.46 11.78
N GLN A 3 -12.62 17.92 12.14
CA GLN A 3 -12.42 16.51 12.49
C GLN A 3 -12.80 16.23 13.95
N GLU A 4 -13.96 16.73 14.40
CA GLU A 4 -14.39 16.58 15.80
C GLU A 4 -14.48 15.12 16.23
N ASN A 5 -14.89 14.24 15.31
CA ASN A 5 -15.14 12.83 15.58
C ASN A 5 -13.95 11.90 15.33
N HIS A 6 -12.75 12.42 15.06
CA HIS A 6 -11.61 11.58 14.68
C HIS A 6 -11.27 10.51 15.72
N ALA A 7 -11.38 10.85 17.01
CA ALA A 7 -11.09 9.93 18.10
C ALA A 7 -12.11 8.77 18.14
N SER A 8 -13.39 9.08 17.89
CA SER A 8 -14.47 8.08 17.82
C SER A 8 -14.27 7.14 16.62
N ILE A 9 -14.01 7.71 15.44
CA ILE A 9 -13.78 6.95 14.20
C ILE A 9 -12.52 6.08 14.32
N ALA A 10 -11.42 6.63 14.85
CA ALA A 10 -10.19 5.88 15.07
C ALA A 10 -10.39 4.73 16.07
N LYS A 11 -11.17 4.96 17.14
CA LYS A 11 -11.51 3.92 18.13
C LYS A 11 -12.38 2.83 17.51
N ALA A 12 -13.40 3.19 16.75
CA ALA A 12 -14.27 2.26 16.05
C ALA A 12 -13.47 1.40 15.05
N ARG A 13 -12.60 2.03 14.25
CA ARG A 13 -11.71 1.33 13.31
C ARG A 13 -10.78 0.34 14.03
N LYS A 14 -10.10 0.76 15.10
CA LYS A 14 -9.22 -0.12 15.88
C LYS A 14 -10.01 -1.26 16.54
N GLY A 15 -11.22 -0.99 17.01
CA GLY A 15 -12.13 -1.99 17.58
C GLY A 15 -12.51 -3.05 16.55
N LEU A 16 -12.96 -2.63 15.36
CA LEU A 16 -13.29 -3.52 14.25
C LEU A 16 -12.08 -4.36 13.82
N GLU A 17 -10.91 -3.73 13.65
CA GLU A 17 -9.68 -4.43 13.29
C GLU A 17 -9.31 -5.48 14.33
N ARG A 18 -9.42 -5.16 15.61
CA ARG A 18 -9.14 -6.11 16.69
C ARG A 18 -10.14 -7.25 16.70
N ALA A 19 -11.43 -6.97 16.52
CA ALA A 19 -12.49 -7.97 16.47
C ALA A 19 -12.30 -8.95 15.30
N LEU A 20 -12.01 -8.42 14.10
CA LEU A 20 -11.69 -9.22 12.90
C LEU A 20 -10.41 -10.04 13.10
N ARG A 21 -9.37 -9.45 13.69
CA ARG A 21 -8.15 -10.20 14.01
C ARG A 21 -8.42 -11.32 15.00
N SER A 22 -9.23 -11.10 16.04
CA SER A 22 -9.52 -12.13 17.03
C SER A 22 -10.42 -13.24 16.49
N SER A 23 -11.42 -12.90 15.68
CA SER A 23 -12.35 -13.90 15.13
C SER A 23 -11.70 -14.75 14.02
N GLN A 24 -10.80 -14.14 13.23
CA GLN A 24 -10.15 -14.82 12.12
C GLN A 24 -8.77 -15.43 12.47
N ALA A 25 -8.15 -15.02 13.58
CA ALA A 25 -6.91 -15.62 14.06
C ALA A 25 -7.17 -17.05 14.57
N GLY A 26 -6.37 -18.00 14.08
CA GLY A 26 -6.51 -19.42 14.41
C GLY A 26 -7.30 -20.22 13.38
N SER A 27 -8.41 -19.67 12.86
CA SER A 27 -9.20 -20.33 11.79
C SER A 27 -8.53 -20.16 10.43
N TYR A 28 -8.22 -18.93 10.00
CA TYR A 28 -7.69 -18.67 8.66
C TYR A 28 -6.18 -18.36 8.63
N PHE A 29 -5.62 -17.85 9.74
CA PHE A 29 -4.19 -17.54 9.84
C PHE A 29 -3.60 -17.95 11.18
N ARG A 30 -2.44 -18.61 11.15
CA ARG A 30 -1.60 -18.83 12.32
C ARG A 30 -0.45 -17.84 12.29
N VAL A 31 -0.43 -16.92 13.25
CA VAL A 31 0.62 -15.91 13.36
C VAL A 31 1.67 -16.43 14.34
N ASN A 32 2.72 -17.05 13.82
CA ASN A 32 3.82 -17.66 14.59
C ASN A 32 4.76 -16.59 15.19
N ARG A 33 4.22 -15.58 15.88
CA ARG A 33 4.98 -14.42 16.39
C ARG A 33 5.99 -14.78 17.46
N SER A 34 5.71 -15.79 18.30
CA SER A 34 6.62 -16.23 19.34
C SER A 34 7.96 -16.70 18.76
N PHE A 35 7.92 -17.52 17.72
CA PHE A 35 9.12 -17.98 17.01
C PHE A 35 9.91 -16.83 16.36
N TYR A 36 9.20 -15.84 15.81
CA TYR A 36 9.84 -14.64 15.28
C TYR A 36 10.58 -13.85 16.37
N VAL A 37 9.95 -13.65 17.54
CA VAL A 37 10.58 -12.92 18.65
C VAL A 37 11.85 -13.62 19.14
N VAL A 38 11.85 -14.94 19.21
CA VAL A 38 13.06 -15.73 19.56
C VAL A 38 14.16 -15.52 18.52
N GLY A 39 13.84 -15.61 17.22
CA GLY A 39 14.81 -15.37 16.15
C GLY A 39 15.36 -13.94 16.14
N ALA A 40 14.50 -12.94 16.37
CA ALA A 40 14.91 -11.55 16.49
C ALA A 40 15.83 -11.32 17.70
N ALA A 41 15.54 -11.93 18.84
CA ALA A 41 16.39 -11.85 20.03
C ALA A 41 17.78 -12.47 19.79
N LEU A 42 17.84 -13.63 19.14
CA LEU A 42 19.11 -14.27 18.75
C LEU A 42 19.91 -13.40 17.77
N SER A 43 19.24 -12.73 16.84
CA SER A 43 19.87 -11.83 15.87
C SER A 43 20.46 -10.59 16.56
N LEU A 44 19.73 -9.99 17.50
CA LEU A 44 20.23 -8.87 18.32
C LEU A 44 21.44 -9.29 19.18
N LEU A 45 21.41 -10.51 19.73
CA LEU A 45 22.54 -11.06 20.47
C LEU A 45 23.76 -11.26 19.57
N ALA A 46 23.58 -11.78 18.35
CA ALA A 46 24.66 -11.92 17.37
C ALA A 46 25.28 -10.55 17.01
N PHE A 47 24.44 -9.52 16.83
CA PHE A 47 24.91 -8.16 16.51
C PHE A 47 25.69 -7.57 17.70
N GLY A 48 25.18 -7.71 18.91
CA GLY A 48 25.85 -7.25 20.13
C GLY A 48 27.20 -7.94 20.37
N LEU A 49 27.26 -9.27 20.24
CA LEU A 49 28.51 -10.01 20.39
C LEU A 49 29.54 -9.62 19.32
N THR A 50 29.08 -9.39 18.08
CA THR A 50 29.95 -8.95 16.99
C THR A 50 30.50 -7.54 17.25
N ALA A 51 29.67 -6.63 17.77
CA ALA A 51 30.10 -5.29 18.17
C ALA A 51 31.16 -5.32 19.28
N LEU A 52 30.97 -6.17 20.30
CA LEU A 52 31.89 -6.32 21.43
C LEU A 52 33.23 -6.96 21.06
N ARG A 53 33.28 -7.66 19.91
CA ARG A 53 34.48 -8.34 19.40
C ARG A 53 35.10 -7.64 18.20
N ALA A 54 34.56 -6.49 17.80
CA ALA A 54 35.08 -5.66 16.73
C ALA A 54 36.47 -5.10 17.09
N ASP A 55 37.28 -4.82 16.07
CA ASP A 55 38.59 -4.15 16.25
C ASP A 55 38.41 -2.75 16.85
N ASP A 56 37.29 -2.10 16.51
CA ASP A 56 36.81 -0.87 17.15
C ASP A 56 35.35 -1.03 17.61
N PRO A 57 35.12 -1.39 18.89
CA PRO A 57 33.78 -1.60 19.44
C PRO A 57 32.92 -0.33 19.48
N ALA A 58 33.53 0.85 19.65
CA ALA A 58 32.81 2.12 19.70
C ALA A 58 32.27 2.47 18.32
N MET A 59 33.12 2.37 17.30
CA MET A 59 32.72 2.56 15.90
C MET A 59 31.65 1.54 15.50
N ALA A 60 31.85 0.24 15.78
CA ALA A 60 30.90 -0.81 15.45
C ALA A 60 29.51 -0.55 16.09
N GLY A 61 29.46 -0.17 17.37
CA GLY A 61 28.22 0.16 18.07
C GLY A 61 27.46 1.33 17.43
N ILE A 62 28.16 2.40 17.05
CA ILE A 62 27.57 3.55 16.37
C ILE A 62 26.97 3.12 15.03
N PHE A 63 27.74 2.40 14.19
CA PHE A 63 27.28 1.96 12.88
C PHE A 63 26.10 0.96 12.97
N PHE A 64 26.06 0.07 13.96
CA PHE A 64 24.90 -0.81 14.17
C PHE A 64 23.63 -0.02 14.48
N SER A 65 23.71 0.99 15.35
CA SER A 65 22.56 1.83 15.68
C SER A 65 22.10 2.66 14.48
N TRP A 66 23.06 3.22 13.73
CA TRP A 66 22.78 4.06 12.57
C TRP A 66 22.18 3.25 11.42
N ILE A 67 22.80 2.12 11.04
CA ILE A 67 22.32 1.24 9.97
C ILE A 67 20.93 0.68 10.31
N GLY A 68 20.67 0.29 11.56
CA GLY A 68 19.35 -0.22 11.95
C GLY A 68 18.19 0.74 11.66
N ILE A 69 18.39 2.03 11.94
CA ILE A 69 17.39 3.09 11.66
C ILE A 69 17.42 3.47 10.16
N TRP A 70 18.61 3.60 9.59
CA TRP A 70 18.82 4.05 8.21
C TRP A 70 18.29 3.05 7.19
N THR A 71 18.55 1.75 7.36
CA THR A 71 18.06 0.67 6.48
C THR A 71 16.54 0.66 6.38
N PHE A 72 15.80 0.98 7.46
CA PHE A 72 14.35 1.09 7.39
C PHE A 72 13.91 2.23 6.47
N ALA A 73 14.55 3.40 6.58
CA ALA A 73 14.27 4.55 5.73
C ALA A 73 14.62 4.28 4.26
N VAL A 74 15.79 3.67 4.00
CA VAL A 74 16.22 3.28 2.65
C VAL A 74 15.26 2.27 2.06
N ALA A 75 14.91 1.20 2.80
CA ALA A 75 13.96 0.19 2.33
C ALA A 75 12.59 0.80 1.98
N ALA A 76 12.06 1.70 2.82
CA ALA A 76 10.80 2.38 2.54
C ALA A 76 10.87 3.26 1.28
N LEU A 77 11.97 4.00 1.10
CA LEU A 77 12.21 4.85 -0.07
C LEU A 77 12.39 4.02 -1.35
N SER A 78 13.16 2.93 -1.29
CA SER A 78 13.35 1.99 -2.40
C SER A 78 12.04 1.31 -2.80
N LEU A 79 11.21 0.91 -1.84
CA LEU A 79 9.88 0.36 -2.14
C LEU A 79 8.96 1.40 -2.81
N ARG A 80 9.01 2.66 -2.36
CA ARG A 80 8.28 3.76 -3.02
C ARG A 80 8.78 4.02 -4.44
N ALA A 81 10.09 4.01 -4.66
CA ALA A 81 10.69 4.13 -5.98
C ALA A 81 10.23 2.99 -6.91
N LEU A 82 10.26 1.74 -6.43
CA LEU A 82 9.76 0.58 -7.18
C LEU A 82 8.26 0.69 -7.48
N GLN A 83 7.44 1.14 -6.54
CA GLN A 83 6.01 1.37 -6.77
C GLN A 83 5.76 2.48 -7.80
N ALA A 84 6.52 3.57 -7.75
CA ALA A 84 6.43 4.65 -8.73
C ALA A 84 6.80 4.15 -10.15
N LEU A 85 7.85 3.34 -10.27
CA LEU A 85 8.24 2.68 -11.53
C LEU A 85 7.14 1.73 -12.04
N ARG A 86 6.55 0.91 -11.16
CA ARG A 86 5.45 0.00 -11.52
C ARG A 86 4.23 0.77 -12.00
N ARG A 87 3.88 1.88 -11.35
CA ARG A 87 2.77 2.76 -11.77
C ARG A 87 3.05 3.42 -13.13
N ALA A 88 4.25 3.96 -13.33
CA ALA A 88 4.66 4.54 -14.60
C ALA A 88 4.65 3.52 -15.75
N ARG A 89 5.03 2.26 -15.47
CA ARG A 89 4.98 1.17 -16.45
C ARG A 89 3.55 0.72 -16.77
N ALA A 90 2.67 0.68 -15.77
CA ALA A 90 1.28 0.25 -15.95
C ALA A 90 0.40 1.32 -16.62
N ARG A 91 0.63 2.61 -16.32
CA ARG A 91 -0.11 3.75 -16.89
C ARG A 91 0.88 4.89 -17.19
N PRO A 92 1.54 4.89 -18.36
CA PRO A 92 2.54 5.90 -18.69
C PRO A 92 1.90 7.26 -18.95
N ARG A 93 1.79 8.09 -17.91
CA ARG A 93 1.46 9.52 -17.99
C ARG A 93 2.71 10.34 -17.68
N PHE A 94 2.85 11.53 -18.29
CA PHE A 94 4.00 12.41 -18.05
C PHE A 94 4.28 12.64 -16.56
N MET A 95 3.25 12.95 -15.76
CA MET A 95 3.37 13.14 -14.31
C MET A 95 3.82 11.88 -13.56
N THR A 96 3.37 10.69 -13.97
CA THR A 96 3.77 9.42 -13.32
C THR A 96 5.22 9.06 -13.61
N ILE A 97 5.70 9.35 -14.83
CA ILE A 97 7.09 9.12 -15.23
C ILE A 97 8.00 10.11 -14.50
N LEU A 98 7.63 11.39 -14.47
CA LEU A 98 8.37 12.42 -13.76
C LEU A 98 8.48 12.12 -12.25
N ALA A 99 7.38 11.71 -11.62
CA ALA A 99 7.37 11.30 -10.22
C ALA A 99 8.25 10.07 -9.96
N ALA A 100 8.27 9.09 -10.87
CA ALA A 100 9.13 7.91 -10.76
C ALA A 100 10.62 8.28 -10.88
N ILE A 101 11.00 9.09 -11.87
CA ILE A 101 12.38 9.57 -12.05
C ILE A 101 12.84 10.34 -10.81
N PHE A 102 12.03 11.28 -10.33
CA PHE A 102 12.35 12.08 -9.14
C PHE A 102 12.55 11.19 -7.90
N THR A 103 11.63 10.24 -7.65
CA THR A 103 11.72 9.35 -6.49
C THR A 103 12.95 8.44 -6.58
N CYS A 104 13.27 7.93 -7.77
CA CYS A 104 14.49 7.13 -7.98
C CYS A 104 15.75 7.96 -7.75
N LEU A 105 15.83 9.17 -8.31
CA LEU A 105 16.97 10.07 -8.15
C LEU A 105 17.18 10.42 -6.67
N MET A 106 16.10 10.69 -5.95
CA MET A 106 16.12 10.92 -4.50
C MET A 106 16.58 9.69 -3.72
N ALA A 107 16.28 8.47 -4.17
CA ALA A 107 16.69 7.24 -3.49
C ALA A 107 18.20 6.94 -3.60
N VAL A 108 18.83 7.33 -4.71
CA VAL A 108 20.27 7.07 -4.98
C VAL A 108 21.19 7.46 -3.82
N PRO A 109 21.20 8.71 -3.30
CA PRO A 109 22.11 9.09 -2.23
C PRO A 109 21.90 8.30 -0.93
N PHE A 110 20.67 7.91 -0.61
CA PHE A 110 20.39 7.12 0.61
C PHE A 110 20.89 5.68 0.49
N VAL A 111 20.72 5.06 -0.68
CA VAL A 111 21.27 3.74 -0.99
C VAL A 111 22.80 3.79 -0.97
N LEU A 112 23.41 4.82 -1.56
CA LEU A 112 24.86 5.02 -1.48
C LEU A 112 25.34 5.20 -0.04
N GLY A 113 24.58 5.92 0.78
CA GLY A 113 24.85 6.07 2.22
C GLY A 113 24.80 4.74 2.97
N GLU A 114 23.85 3.86 2.64
CA GLU A 114 23.78 2.50 3.22
C GLU A 114 24.98 1.64 2.80
N VAL A 115 25.35 1.66 1.51
CA VAL A 115 26.52 0.94 1.00
C VAL A 115 27.80 1.45 1.66
N ALA A 116 27.96 2.77 1.80
CA ALA A 116 29.08 3.37 2.50
C ALA A 116 29.09 2.97 3.98
N GLY A 117 27.94 2.98 4.65
CA GLY A 117 27.82 2.54 6.05
C GLY A 117 28.24 1.09 6.26
N LEU A 118 27.82 0.19 5.37
CA LEU A 118 28.23 -1.22 5.40
C LEU A 118 29.74 -1.36 5.13
N ALA A 119 30.30 -0.54 4.23
CA ALA A 119 31.74 -0.52 3.97
C ALA A 119 32.54 -0.07 5.20
N PHE A 120 32.12 1.01 5.89
CA PHE A 120 32.76 1.45 7.14
C PHE A 120 32.61 0.41 8.26
N LEU A 121 31.45 -0.22 8.39
CA LEU A 121 31.25 -1.31 9.35
C LEU A 121 32.18 -2.50 9.04
N SER A 122 32.45 -2.78 7.76
CA SER A 122 33.36 -3.86 7.35
C SER A 122 34.81 -3.60 7.76
N VAL A 123 35.21 -2.33 7.91
CA VAL A 123 36.52 -1.95 8.45
C VAL A 123 36.58 -2.15 9.96
N ALA A 124 35.45 -1.95 10.67
CA ALA A 124 35.38 -2.13 12.13
C ALA A 124 35.39 -3.60 12.58
N VAL A 125 34.75 -4.47 11.79
CA VAL A 125 34.44 -5.85 12.20
C VAL A 125 35.11 -6.91 11.31
N SER A 126 35.03 -6.72 9.99
CA SER A 126 35.45 -7.60 8.88
C SER A 126 34.34 -7.78 7.84
N LEU A 127 34.74 -7.96 6.58
CA LEU A 127 33.83 -8.18 5.44
C LEU A 127 32.96 -9.45 5.58
N PRO A 128 33.49 -10.63 6.00
CA PRO A 128 32.67 -11.83 6.15
C PRO A 128 31.61 -11.69 7.25
N ALA A 129 31.95 -11.00 8.34
CA ALA A 129 31.00 -10.74 9.42
C ALA A 129 29.84 -9.87 8.92
N VAL A 130 30.13 -8.75 8.25
CA VAL A 130 29.09 -7.89 7.66
C VAL A 130 28.20 -8.64 6.68
N GLY A 131 28.76 -9.53 5.86
CA GLY A 131 28.00 -10.43 4.99
C GLY A 131 27.02 -11.32 5.76
N CYS A 132 27.49 -11.98 6.83
CA CYS A 132 26.64 -12.81 7.68
C CYS A 132 25.53 -12.01 8.36
N LEU A 133 25.85 -10.82 8.90
CA LEU A 133 24.86 -9.95 9.56
C LEU A 133 23.80 -9.45 8.59
N THR A 134 24.19 -9.13 7.35
CA THR A 134 23.28 -8.73 6.28
C THR A 134 22.33 -9.88 5.93
N ILE A 135 22.84 -11.11 5.81
CA ILE A 135 22.02 -12.30 5.59
C ILE A 135 21.02 -12.50 6.74
N ILE A 136 21.46 -12.36 7.99
CA ILE A 136 20.58 -12.45 9.17
C ILE A 136 19.48 -11.38 9.10
N ALA A 137 19.80 -10.14 8.76
CA ALA A 137 18.82 -9.06 8.62
C ALA A 137 17.79 -9.36 7.52
N VAL A 138 18.24 -9.81 6.34
CA VAL A 138 17.38 -10.21 5.22
C VAL A 138 16.48 -11.38 5.60
N LEU A 139 17.01 -12.40 6.27
CA LEU A 139 16.22 -13.54 6.75
C LEU A 139 15.15 -13.08 7.75
N ASN A 140 15.47 -12.21 8.70
CA ASN A 140 14.47 -11.67 9.63
C ASN A 140 13.35 -10.92 8.88
N ALA A 141 13.69 -10.10 7.88
CA ALA A 141 12.69 -9.40 7.06
C ALA A 141 11.82 -10.38 6.26
N LEU A 142 12.44 -11.41 5.66
CA LEU A 142 11.75 -12.45 4.90
C LEU A 142 10.81 -13.27 5.81
N PHE A 143 11.31 -13.74 6.95
CA PHE A 143 10.54 -14.54 7.90
C PHE A 143 9.44 -13.71 8.58
N TRP A 144 9.62 -12.41 8.78
CA TRP A 144 8.52 -11.53 9.20
C TRP A 144 7.33 -11.57 8.23
N HIS A 145 7.61 -11.67 6.92
CA HIS A 145 6.58 -11.82 5.90
C HIS A 145 6.06 -13.27 5.81
N LEU A 146 6.96 -14.26 5.84
CA LEU A 146 6.67 -15.67 5.58
C LEU A 146 6.05 -16.44 6.76
N LEU A 147 6.32 -16.04 8.02
CA LEU A 147 5.73 -16.67 9.21
C LEU A 147 4.23 -16.41 9.37
N LYS A 148 3.62 -15.59 8.48
CA LYS A 148 2.18 -15.53 8.32
C LYS A 148 1.73 -16.76 7.51
N ALA A 149 1.51 -17.87 8.20
CA ALA A 149 1.03 -19.09 7.56
C ALA A 149 -0.50 -19.04 7.43
N PRO A 150 -1.08 -18.92 6.21
CA PRO A 150 -2.49 -19.19 6.02
C PRO A 150 -2.77 -20.66 6.33
N THR A 151 -3.84 -20.94 7.05
CA THR A 151 -4.31 -22.32 7.25
C THR A 151 -4.86 -22.88 5.94
N PRO A 152 -5.09 -24.19 5.80
CA PRO A 152 -5.74 -24.75 4.61
C PRO A 152 -7.10 -24.11 4.32
N GLU A 153 -7.88 -23.80 5.35
CA GLU A 153 -9.15 -23.07 5.22
C GLU A 153 -8.92 -21.64 4.77
N GLY A 154 -7.92 -20.95 5.35
CA GLY A 154 -7.55 -19.60 4.94
C GLY A 154 -7.11 -19.55 3.49
N ARG A 155 -6.35 -20.55 3.04
CA ARG A 155 -5.92 -20.69 1.65
C ARG A 155 -7.12 -20.85 0.70
N ARG A 156 -8.09 -21.70 1.04
CA ARG A 156 -9.31 -21.86 0.23
C ARG A 156 -10.08 -20.56 0.07
N VAL A 157 -10.25 -19.80 1.15
CA VAL A 157 -10.92 -18.49 1.09
C VAL A 157 -10.11 -17.49 0.27
N MET A 158 -8.78 -17.46 0.44
CA MET A 158 -7.91 -16.59 -0.36
C MET A 158 -7.96 -16.93 -1.85
N ASP A 159 -7.97 -18.22 -2.21
CA ASP A 159 -8.10 -18.65 -3.60
C ASP A 159 -9.47 -18.29 -4.18
N ALA A 160 -10.55 -18.42 -3.39
CA ALA A 160 -11.89 -17.99 -3.80
C ALA A 160 -11.96 -16.46 -3.99
N LEU A 161 -11.32 -15.68 -3.12
CA LEU A 161 -11.22 -14.22 -3.25
C LEU A 161 -10.41 -13.81 -4.48
N GLU A 162 -9.31 -14.51 -4.78
CA GLU A 162 -8.52 -14.24 -5.99
C GLU A 162 -9.32 -14.61 -7.25
N GLY A 163 -10.06 -15.72 -7.24
CA GLY A 163 -10.97 -16.08 -8.32
C GLY A 163 -12.07 -15.03 -8.53
N PHE A 164 -12.64 -14.51 -7.45
CA PHE A 164 -13.63 -13.44 -7.52
C PHE A 164 -13.02 -12.11 -8.00
N ARG A 165 -11.79 -11.79 -7.57
CA ARG A 165 -11.04 -10.65 -8.08
C ARG A 165 -10.79 -10.75 -9.58
N LEU A 166 -10.42 -11.94 -10.07
CA LEU A 166 -10.23 -12.19 -11.50
C LEU A 166 -11.53 -12.02 -12.29
N TYR A 167 -12.65 -12.51 -11.74
CA TYR A 167 -13.99 -12.31 -12.29
C TYR A 167 -14.34 -10.83 -12.42
N LEU A 168 -14.11 -10.03 -11.37
CA LEU A 168 -14.37 -8.59 -11.39
C LEU A 168 -13.38 -7.81 -12.28
N SER A 169 -12.15 -8.28 -12.43
CA SER A 169 -11.11 -7.54 -13.16
C SER A 169 -11.26 -7.64 -14.67
N VAL A 170 -11.23 -8.85 -15.24
CA VAL A 170 -11.17 -9.02 -16.71
C VAL A 170 -11.62 -10.42 -17.16
N GLY A 171 -11.53 -11.43 -16.29
CA GLY A 171 -11.08 -12.78 -16.66
C GLY A 171 -11.68 -13.40 -17.91
N GLU A 172 -12.95 -13.13 -18.21
CA GLU A 172 -13.65 -13.74 -19.32
C GLU A 172 -14.68 -12.78 -19.93
N ARG A 173 -14.35 -11.53 -20.31
CA ARG A 173 -15.37 -10.63 -20.91
C ARG A 173 -16.11 -11.29 -22.09
N GLU A 174 -15.36 -11.98 -22.95
CA GLU A 174 -15.86 -12.70 -24.12
C GLU A 174 -16.49 -14.06 -23.76
N ARG A 175 -15.94 -14.76 -22.75
CA ARG A 175 -16.44 -16.07 -22.32
C ARG A 175 -17.62 -16.00 -21.33
N LEU A 176 -17.77 -14.91 -20.59
CA LEU A 176 -18.97 -14.54 -19.83
C LEU A 176 -20.08 -14.10 -20.78
N GLU A 177 -19.77 -13.30 -21.81
CA GLU A 177 -20.74 -12.98 -22.88
C GLU A 177 -21.25 -14.23 -23.60
N MET A 178 -20.41 -15.26 -23.76
CA MET A 178 -20.80 -16.54 -24.38
C MET A 178 -21.48 -17.54 -23.44
N LEU A 179 -21.04 -17.67 -22.19
CA LEU A 179 -21.52 -18.74 -21.29
C LEU A 179 -22.73 -18.33 -20.45
N HIS A 180 -22.86 -17.07 -20.07
CA HIS A 180 -24.01 -16.52 -19.36
C HIS A 180 -23.95 -14.99 -19.50
N PRO A 181 -24.68 -14.34 -20.41
CA PRO A 181 -24.77 -12.89 -20.39
C PRO A 181 -25.38 -12.53 -19.03
N PRO A 182 -24.63 -11.97 -18.05
CA PRO A 182 -25.31 -11.36 -16.94
C PRO A 182 -26.10 -10.22 -17.58
N GLU A 183 -27.40 -10.12 -17.29
CA GLU A 183 -28.11 -8.87 -17.56
C GLU A 183 -27.29 -7.78 -16.89
N ARG A 184 -26.56 -6.99 -17.69
CA ARG A 184 -25.64 -5.99 -17.18
C ARG A 184 -26.54 -4.86 -16.73
N THR A 185 -26.98 -4.92 -15.48
CA THR A 185 -27.86 -3.91 -14.90
C THR A 185 -27.08 -2.98 -13.95
N PRO A 186 -27.54 -1.74 -13.76
CA PRO A 186 -26.99 -0.85 -12.76
C PRO A 186 -26.98 -1.46 -11.34
N GLU A 187 -28.00 -2.26 -10.98
CA GLU A 187 -28.09 -2.89 -9.66
C GLU A 187 -26.97 -3.91 -9.43
N LEU A 188 -26.54 -4.62 -10.48
CA LEU A 188 -25.42 -5.55 -10.41
C LEU A 188 -24.10 -4.82 -10.17
N PHE A 189 -23.92 -3.67 -10.82
CA PHE A 189 -22.77 -2.79 -10.59
C PHE A 189 -22.71 -2.35 -9.12
N GLU A 190 -23.83 -1.86 -8.58
CA GLU A 190 -23.92 -1.40 -7.18
C GLU A 190 -23.69 -2.51 -6.16
N ARG A 191 -24.20 -3.71 -6.44
CA ARG A 191 -24.03 -4.87 -5.56
C ARG A 191 -22.57 -5.27 -5.39
N TYR A 192 -21.78 -5.19 -6.45
CA TYR A 192 -20.38 -5.63 -6.44
C TYR A 192 -19.35 -4.51 -6.30
N LEU A 193 -19.74 -3.24 -6.42
CA LEU A 193 -18.85 -2.09 -6.26
C LEU A 193 -18.09 -2.09 -4.91
N PRO A 194 -18.71 -2.38 -3.74
CA PRO A 194 -17.98 -2.43 -2.47
C PRO A 194 -16.89 -3.51 -2.46
N TYR A 195 -17.11 -4.63 -3.14
CA TYR A 195 -16.15 -5.72 -3.23
C TYR A 195 -15.03 -5.41 -4.23
N ALA A 196 -15.36 -4.79 -5.36
CA ALA A 196 -14.37 -4.35 -6.33
C ALA A 196 -13.41 -3.34 -5.71
N LEU A 197 -13.93 -2.40 -4.90
CA LEU A 197 -13.13 -1.46 -4.12
C LEU A 197 -12.27 -2.16 -3.05
N ALA A 198 -12.82 -3.17 -2.36
CA ALA A 198 -12.06 -3.94 -1.37
C ALA A 198 -10.94 -4.81 -2.00
N LEU A 199 -11.06 -5.15 -3.28
CA LEU A 199 -10.11 -5.99 -4.04
C LEU A 199 -9.18 -5.17 -4.97
N ASP A 200 -9.24 -3.84 -4.89
CA ASP A 200 -8.49 -2.88 -5.73
C ASP A 200 -8.69 -3.11 -7.25
N VAL A 201 -9.93 -3.44 -7.67
CA VAL A 201 -10.31 -3.68 -9.08
C VAL A 201 -11.50 -2.83 -9.54
N GLU A 202 -11.85 -1.79 -8.78
CA GLU A 202 -12.98 -0.87 -9.05
C GLU A 202 -12.90 -0.20 -10.42
N ASN A 203 -11.70 0.17 -10.87
CA ASN A 203 -11.48 0.77 -12.19
C ASN A 203 -11.83 -0.20 -13.33
N ALA A 204 -11.42 -1.46 -13.19
CA ALA A 204 -11.67 -2.49 -14.19
C ALA A 204 -13.17 -2.84 -14.20
N TRP A 205 -13.78 -2.95 -13.02
CA TRP A 205 -15.22 -3.15 -12.85
C TRP A 205 -16.06 -2.01 -13.45
N ALA A 206 -15.71 -0.75 -13.18
CA ALA A 206 -16.40 0.42 -13.74
C ALA A 206 -16.28 0.50 -15.26
N ALA A 207 -15.13 0.15 -15.83
CA ALA A 207 -14.95 0.09 -17.28
C ALA A 207 -15.84 -0.96 -17.97
N LEU A 208 -16.19 -2.06 -17.27
CA LEU A 208 -17.10 -3.07 -17.80
C LEU A 208 -18.54 -2.56 -17.89
N PHE A 209 -18.97 -1.72 -16.94
CA PHE A 209 -20.34 -1.21 -16.83
C PHE A 209 -20.53 0.20 -17.41
N ALA A 210 -19.48 0.83 -17.93
CA ALA A 210 -19.54 2.21 -18.43
C ALA A 210 -20.64 2.42 -19.48
N ASP A 211 -20.81 1.52 -20.46
CA ASP A 211 -21.86 1.63 -21.48
C ASP A 211 -23.27 1.51 -20.89
N VAL A 212 -23.46 0.57 -19.96
CA VAL A 212 -24.75 0.37 -19.27
C VAL A 212 -25.11 1.56 -18.40
N LEU A 213 -24.15 2.08 -17.63
CA LEU A 213 -24.38 3.22 -16.75
C LEU A 213 -24.61 4.50 -17.57
N ASN A 214 -23.96 4.66 -18.71
CA ASN A 214 -24.23 5.76 -19.64
C ASN A 214 -25.66 5.70 -20.20
N ARG A 215 -26.13 4.51 -20.63
CA ARG A 215 -27.50 4.31 -21.13
C ARG A 215 -28.53 4.53 -20.02
N ALA A 216 -28.32 3.93 -18.86
CA ALA A 216 -29.20 4.10 -17.70
C ALA A 216 -29.26 5.58 -17.27
N ALA A 217 -28.13 6.29 -17.23
CA ALA A 217 -28.10 7.72 -16.93
C ALA A 217 -28.88 8.56 -17.95
N ALA A 218 -28.83 8.21 -19.24
CA ALA A 218 -29.63 8.85 -20.28
C ALA A 218 -31.14 8.57 -20.13
N GLU A 219 -31.50 7.44 -19.53
CA GLU A 219 -32.87 7.05 -19.18
C GLU A 219 -33.35 7.62 -17.83
N GLY A 220 -32.52 8.45 -17.17
CA GLY A 220 -32.87 9.11 -15.91
C GLY A 220 -32.51 8.32 -14.64
N TYR A 221 -31.69 7.27 -14.77
CA TYR A 221 -31.17 6.53 -13.61
C TYR A 221 -30.28 7.42 -12.74
N SER A 222 -30.62 7.50 -11.45
CA SER A 222 -29.84 8.19 -10.43
C SER A 222 -29.57 7.22 -9.27
N PRO A 223 -28.30 6.87 -8.99
CA PRO A 223 -27.96 5.97 -7.91
C PRO A 223 -28.29 6.58 -6.55
N SER A 224 -28.85 5.77 -5.65
CA SER A 224 -29.18 6.22 -4.27
C SER A 224 -27.94 6.67 -3.47
N TRP A 225 -26.76 6.14 -3.81
CA TRP A 225 -25.49 6.46 -3.19
C TRP A 225 -24.78 7.68 -3.82
N TYR A 226 -25.30 8.21 -4.93
CA TYR A 226 -24.74 9.36 -5.63
C TYR A 226 -25.68 10.57 -5.57
N VAL A 227 -25.18 11.68 -5.03
CA VAL A 227 -25.89 12.96 -5.00
C VAL A 227 -25.02 13.99 -5.71
N GLY A 228 -25.45 14.43 -6.90
CA GLY A 228 -24.70 15.36 -7.72
C GLY A 228 -25.43 15.70 -9.03
N HIS A 229 -24.98 16.77 -9.69
CA HIS A 229 -25.53 17.16 -10.99
C HIS A 229 -24.72 16.46 -12.08
N GLY A 230 -25.30 15.41 -12.70
CA GLY A 230 -24.75 14.78 -13.91
C GLY A 230 -24.04 13.45 -13.69
N PHE A 231 -24.78 12.40 -13.32
CA PHE A 231 -24.29 11.01 -13.29
C PHE A 231 -23.85 10.47 -14.67
N GLY A 232 -24.05 11.20 -15.77
CA GLY A 232 -23.88 10.71 -17.16
C GLY A 232 -22.73 11.32 -17.97
N THR A 233 -21.67 11.87 -17.36
CA THR A 233 -20.60 12.59 -18.10
C THR A 233 -19.61 11.71 -18.86
N GLY A 234 -19.91 10.42 -19.09
CA GLY A 234 -19.15 9.55 -20.00
C GLY A 234 -17.83 8.97 -19.47
N ASP A 235 -17.18 9.59 -18.48
CA ASP A 235 -15.94 9.08 -17.85
C ASP A 235 -16.20 8.37 -16.51
N PHE A 236 -16.87 7.22 -16.57
CA PHE A 236 -17.08 6.35 -15.40
C PHE A 236 -15.79 5.77 -14.83
N SER A 237 -14.73 5.69 -15.62
CA SER A 237 -13.42 5.18 -15.20
C SER A 237 -12.66 6.18 -14.32
N GLY A 238 -12.61 7.44 -14.72
CA GLY A 238 -12.06 8.53 -13.91
C GLY A 238 -12.91 8.80 -12.67
N PHE A 239 -14.23 8.65 -12.79
CA PHE A 239 -15.13 8.70 -11.65
C PHE A 239 -14.83 7.60 -10.61
N ALA A 240 -14.69 6.34 -11.02
CA ALA A 240 -14.36 5.24 -10.11
C ALA A 240 -13.00 5.43 -9.42
N ASP A 241 -11.99 5.91 -10.16
CA ASP A 241 -10.67 6.26 -9.61
C ASP A 241 -10.78 7.38 -8.56
N SER A 242 -11.59 8.42 -8.83
CA SER A 242 -11.85 9.53 -7.92
C SER A 242 -12.62 9.11 -6.67
N LEU A 243 -13.57 8.18 -6.81
CA LEU A 243 -14.31 7.61 -5.68
C LEU A 243 -13.40 6.75 -4.81
N GLY A 244 -12.61 5.84 -5.40
CA GLY A 244 -11.73 4.96 -4.64
C GLY A 244 -10.66 5.75 -3.88
N THR A 245 -10.00 6.69 -4.56
CA THR A 245 -8.99 7.57 -3.94
C THR A 245 -9.59 8.54 -2.93
N GLY A 246 -10.74 9.16 -3.24
CA GLY A 246 -11.44 10.08 -2.36
C GLY A 246 -11.93 9.41 -1.09
N PHE A 247 -12.54 8.22 -1.21
CA PHE A 247 -13.03 7.45 -0.08
C PHE A 247 -11.89 6.95 0.83
N SER A 248 -10.83 6.40 0.24
CA SER A 248 -9.64 5.97 0.98
C SER A 248 -8.95 7.13 1.71
N THR A 249 -8.90 8.31 1.07
CA THR A 249 -8.36 9.54 1.67
C THR A 249 -9.26 10.07 2.78
N ALA A 250 -10.59 10.03 2.60
CA ALA A 250 -11.55 10.46 3.62
C ALA A 250 -11.50 9.57 4.87
N ILE A 251 -11.41 8.25 4.71
CA ILE A 251 -11.23 7.30 5.82
C ILE A 251 -9.89 7.54 6.52
N SER A 252 -8.83 7.75 5.75
CA SER A 252 -7.49 7.94 6.31
C SER A 252 -7.40 9.26 7.10
N SER A 253 -7.93 10.34 6.53
CA SER A 253 -7.93 11.66 7.17
C SER A 253 -8.87 11.73 8.38
N SER A 254 -10.03 11.10 8.33
CA SER A 254 -10.97 11.06 9.47
C SER A 254 -10.45 10.23 10.65
N ALA A 255 -9.52 9.29 10.43
CA ALA A 255 -8.90 8.49 11.47
C ALA A 255 -7.63 9.12 12.08
N THR A 256 -7.13 10.24 11.53
CA THR A 256 -5.97 10.97 12.05
C THR A 256 -6.39 12.13 12.94
N ALA A 257 -5.65 12.36 14.03
CA ALA A 257 -5.87 13.50 14.90
C ALA A 257 -5.55 14.82 14.17
N PRO A 258 -6.24 15.93 14.49
CA PRO A 258 -5.88 17.25 14.00
C PRO A 258 -4.42 17.52 14.37
N GLY A 259 -3.63 17.97 13.40
CA GLY A 259 -2.26 18.41 13.68
C GLY A 259 -2.31 19.59 14.65
N SER A 260 -1.83 19.40 15.88
CA SER A 260 -1.61 20.49 16.82
C SER A 260 -0.42 21.31 16.33
N THR A 261 -0.67 22.54 15.93
CA THR A 261 0.34 23.55 15.63
C THR A 261 1.09 23.89 16.93
N SER A 262 2.23 23.26 17.16
CA SER A 262 3.27 23.73 18.08
C SER A 262 4.62 23.31 17.51
N GLY A 263 5.37 24.29 16.99
CA GLY A 263 6.48 24.07 16.07
C GLY A 263 7.76 23.51 16.68
N SER A 264 8.49 22.76 15.85
CA SER A 264 9.94 22.90 15.67
C SER A 264 10.39 22.19 14.38
N GLY A 265 10.90 22.95 13.41
CA GLY A 265 11.98 22.53 12.51
C GLY A 265 11.68 21.60 11.33
N GLY A 266 11.42 22.19 10.15
CA GLY A 266 12.15 21.90 8.91
C GLY A 266 11.76 20.67 8.07
N GLY A 267 11.30 20.94 6.83
CA GLY A 267 11.33 19.97 5.73
C GLY A 267 10.09 19.99 4.86
N GLY A 268 10.16 20.68 3.72
CA GLY A 268 9.01 21.06 2.90
C GLY A 268 8.24 19.89 2.27
N GLY A 269 6.91 19.95 2.38
CA GLY A 269 6.00 19.18 1.55
C GLY A 269 5.70 19.94 0.27
N SER A 270 6.11 19.41 -0.88
CA SER A 270 5.67 19.92 -2.18
C SER A 270 4.23 19.44 -2.43
N GLY A 271 3.27 20.28 -2.10
CA GLY A 271 1.91 20.17 -2.59
C GLY A 271 1.88 20.40 -4.09
N GLY A 272 1.58 19.35 -4.87
CA GLY A 272 1.27 19.45 -6.29
C GLY A 272 -0.25 19.47 -6.48
N GLY A 273 -0.88 20.60 -6.18
CA GLY A 273 -2.25 20.88 -6.61
C GLY A 273 -2.23 21.43 -8.03
N GLY A 274 -2.74 20.67 -8.99
CA GLY A 274 -2.95 21.14 -10.37
C GLY A 274 -4.40 21.56 -10.53
N GLY A 275 -4.65 22.87 -10.44
CA GLY A 275 -5.95 23.48 -10.68
C GLY A 275 -6.37 23.38 -12.15
N GLY A 276 -7.67 23.17 -12.37
CA GLY A 276 -8.30 23.31 -13.67
C GLY A 276 -8.37 24.78 -14.06
N GLY A 277 -7.94 25.06 -15.29
CA GLY A 277 -8.19 26.31 -15.99
C GLY A 277 -8.95 25.98 -17.27
N GLY A 278 -10.24 26.34 -17.29
CA GLY A 278 -11.01 26.40 -18.52
C GLY A 278 -10.53 27.57 -19.39
N GLY A 279 -10.61 27.38 -20.70
CA GLY A 279 -10.36 28.41 -21.70
C GLY A 279 -10.91 27.94 -23.02
N GLY A 280 -12.16 28.32 -23.30
CA GLY A 280 -12.75 28.19 -24.62
C GLY A 280 -12.17 29.21 -25.59
N GLY A 281 -12.34 28.95 -26.88
CA GLY A 281 -12.08 29.91 -27.94
C GLY A 281 -11.95 29.26 -29.30
N TRP A 282 -13.08 29.29 -30.03
CA TRP A 282 -13.25 29.24 -31.49
C TRP A 282 -12.78 27.99 -32.24
#